data_AF-A0AAJ3D327-F1
#
_entry.id   AF-A0AAJ3D327-F1
#
_cell.length_a   1.000
_cell.length_b   1.000
_cell.length_c   1.000
_cell.angle_alpha   90.00
_cell.angle_beta   90.00
_cell.angle_gamma   90.00
#
_symmetry.space_group_name_H-M   'P 1'
#
loop_
_entity.id
_entity.type
_entity.pdbx_description
1 polymer ?
#
loop_
_entity_poly.entity_id
_entity_poly.type
_entity_poly.pdbx_seq_one_letter_code
_entity_poly.pdbx_strand_id
1 'polypeptide(L)'
;MTGTILGAPFLPLLLLLMLLAQAEEAVGRFLDPKEEKERHRAKKEDEKRRDAAVGERGLDSVFDGDWNGAAGQFLLRWYSHSTHHERLLFAGPDGIVFAAPPKRVSTGRDKRAQVVARLSPGEATLEDPFGGEFDTQILLIRFRDGSWLRVDTEEARSELHRYALRDRA
;
A
#
# COMPACT_ATOMS: atom_id res chain seq x y z
N MET A 1 23.47 -72.92 -12.71
CA MET A 1 22.20 -72.22 -12.52
C MET A 1 21.97 -72.03 -11.04
N THR A 2 22.26 -70.86 -10.48
CA THR A 2 21.98 -70.52 -9.07
C THR A 2 21.91 -68.99 -8.95
N GLY A 3 20.76 -68.42 -9.33
CA GLY A 3 20.43 -67.03 -9.03
C GLY A 3 19.74 -66.97 -7.67
N THR A 4 20.49 -66.66 -6.61
CA THR A 4 19.96 -66.59 -5.25
C THR A 4 19.57 -65.16 -4.91
N ILE A 5 18.26 -64.92 -4.98
CA ILE A 5 17.41 -64.00 -4.21
C ILE A 5 18.18 -63.08 -3.24
N LEU A 6 18.59 -61.90 -3.70
CA LEU A 6 19.19 -60.85 -2.89
C LEU A 6 18.34 -59.56 -2.95
N GLY A 7 17.04 -59.69 -2.65
CA GLY A 7 16.10 -58.55 -2.69
C GLY A 7 15.23 -58.36 -1.45
N ALA A 8 15.27 -59.29 -0.49
CA ALA A 8 14.25 -59.39 0.56
C ALA A 8 14.42 -58.50 1.81
N PRO A 9 15.62 -58.12 2.31
CA PRO A 9 15.70 -57.39 3.59
C PRO A 9 15.42 -55.89 3.48
N PHE A 10 15.48 -55.31 2.28
CA PHE A 10 15.25 -53.87 2.06
C PHE A 10 13.78 -53.51 1.80
N LEU A 11 12.95 -54.48 1.44
CA LEU A 11 11.51 -54.31 1.24
C LEU A 11 10.78 -53.70 2.46
N PRO A 12 10.94 -54.20 3.70
CA PRO A 12 10.24 -53.62 4.84
C PRO A 12 10.71 -52.19 5.15
N LEU A 13 11.99 -51.89 4.93
CA LEU A 13 12.55 -50.56 5.12
C LEU A 13 12.02 -49.57 4.07
N LEU A 14 11.98 -49.97 2.79
CA LEU A 14 11.40 -49.17 1.72
C LEU A 14 9.91 -48.91 1.96
N LEU A 15 9.17 -49.91 2.44
CA LEU A 15 7.75 -49.77 2.73
C LEU A 15 7.51 -48.81 3.90
N LEU A 16 8.35 -48.87 4.94
CA LEU A 16 8.31 -47.92 6.06
C LEU A 16 8.63 -46.49 5.60
N LEU A 17 9.66 -46.30 4.77
CA LEU A 17 10.04 -44.98 4.24
C LEU A 17 8.93 -44.39 3.35
N MET A 18 8.26 -45.21 2.52
CA MET A 18 7.11 -44.75 1.75
C MET A 18 5.92 -44.36 2.63
N LEU A 19 5.70 -45.10 3.73
CA LEU A 19 4.61 -44.81 4.65
C LEU A 19 4.86 -43.53 5.45
N LEU A 20 6.12 -43.28 5.84
CA LEU A 20 6.54 -42.01 6.43
C LEU A 20 6.40 -40.84 5.47
N ALA A 21 6.79 -41.00 4.20
CA ALA A 21 6.64 -39.96 3.19
C ALA A 21 5.16 -39.60 2.94
N GLN A 22 4.29 -40.62 2.89
CA GLN A 22 2.83 -40.40 2.77
C GLN A 22 2.23 -39.75 4.02
N ALA A 23 2.71 -40.11 5.21
CA ALA A 23 2.29 -39.47 6.45
C ALA A 23 2.73 -38.00 6.50
N GLU A 24 3.95 -37.69 6.06
CA GLU A 24 4.49 -36.33 5.98
C GLU A 24 3.71 -35.48 4.97
N GLU A 25 3.42 -36.01 3.79
CA GLU A 25 2.57 -35.32 2.80
C GLU A 25 1.13 -35.10 3.28
N ALA A 26 0.55 -36.05 4.02
CA ALA A 26 -0.79 -35.93 4.57
C ALA A 26 -0.84 -34.88 5.70
N VAL A 27 0.19 -34.84 6.55
CA VAL A 27 0.36 -33.82 7.59
C VAL A 27 0.59 -32.45 6.96
N GLY A 28 1.45 -32.34 5.93
CA GLY A 28 1.68 -31.13 5.16
C GLY A 28 0.38 -30.60 4.54
N ARG A 29 -0.40 -31.46 3.85
CA ARG A 29 -1.71 -31.09 3.29
C ARG A 29 -2.78 -30.75 4.32
N PHE A 30 -2.62 -31.09 5.59
CA PHE A 30 -3.57 -30.74 6.66
C PHE A 30 -3.13 -29.49 7.43
N LEU A 31 -1.82 -29.25 7.51
CA LEU A 31 -1.22 -28.04 8.07
C LEU A 31 -1.27 -26.88 7.09
N ASP A 32 -1.02 -27.09 5.79
CA ASP A 32 -1.10 -26.05 4.75
C ASP A 32 -2.45 -25.31 4.77
N PRO A 33 -3.62 -25.98 4.79
CA PRO A 33 -4.91 -25.30 4.87
C PRO A 33 -5.14 -24.61 6.21
N LYS A 34 -4.48 -25.05 7.29
CA LYS A 34 -4.62 -24.45 8.62
C LYS A 34 -3.73 -23.21 8.74
N GLU A 35 -2.47 -23.31 8.33
CA GLU A 35 -1.52 -22.20 8.26
C GLU A 35 -2.00 -21.14 7.27
N GLU A 36 -2.52 -21.52 6.10
CA GLU A 36 -3.09 -20.59 5.13
C GLU A 36 -4.32 -19.88 5.72
N LYS A 37 -5.20 -20.60 6.43
CA LYS A 37 -6.34 -19.99 7.13
C LYS A 37 -5.90 -19.05 8.25
N GLU A 38 -4.86 -19.38 9.00
CA GLU A 38 -4.31 -18.53 10.06
C GLU A 38 -3.70 -17.25 9.48
N ARG A 39 -2.91 -17.36 8.39
CA ARG A 39 -2.40 -16.21 7.64
C ARG A 39 -3.52 -15.34 7.10
N HIS A 40 -4.57 -15.94 6.53
CA HIS A 40 -5.72 -15.20 6.03
C HIS A 40 -6.50 -14.51 7.16
N ARG A 41 -6.62 -15.14 8.33
CA ARG A 41 -7.25 -14.52 9.51
C ARG A 41 -6.43 -13.35 10.02
N ALA A 42 -5.12 -13.51 10.18
CA ALA A 42 -4.23 -12.44 10.59
C ALA A 42 -4.27 -11.26 9.62
N LYS A 43 -4.24 -11.53 8.30
CA LYS A 43 -4.40 -10.49 7.27
C LYS A 43 -5.74 -9.75 7.38
N LYS A 44 -6.83 -10.47 7.63
CA LYS A 44 -8.16 -9.88 7.78
C LYS A 44 -8.30 -9.04 9.05
N GLU A 45 -7.65 -9.46 10.14
CA GLU A 45 -7.60 -8.69 11.39
C GLU A 45 -6.78 -7.42 11.21
N ASP A 46 -5.65 -7.49 10.51
CA ASP A 46 -4.82 -6.33 10.19
C ASP A 46 -5.55 -5.33 9.29
N GLU A 47 -6.24 -5.83 8.25
CA GLU A 47 -7.12 -5.03 7.40
C GLU A 47 -8.23 -4.35 8.21
N LYS A 48 -8.88 -5.07 9.12
CA LYS A 48 -9.91 -4.49 10.00
C LYS A 48 -9.35 -3.41 10.93
N ARG A 49 -8.14 -3.60 11.46
CA ARG A 49 -7.45 -2.60 12.28
C ARG A 49 -7.13 -1.35 11.48
N ARG A 50 -6.61 -1.51 10.27
CA ARG A 50 -6.34 -0.41 9.34
C ARG A 50 -7.61 0.36 9.03
N ASP A 51 -8.67 -0.33 8.64
CA ASP A 51 -9.94 0.32 8.25
C ASP A 51 -10.59 1.04 9.44
N ALA A 52 -10.51 0.47 10.65
CA ALA A 52 -10.93 1.16 11.87
C ALA A 52 -10.11 2.44 12.11
N ALA A 53 -8.79 2.38 11.95
CA ALA A 53 -7.91 3.54 12.11
C ALA A 53 -8.16 4.63 11.05
N VAL A 54 -8.51 4.25 9.82
CA VAL A 54 -8.93 5.19 8.77
C VAL A 54 -10.20 5.93 9.21
N GLY A 55 -11.21 5.20 9.68
CA GLY A 55 -12.48 5.77 10.13
C GLY A 55 -12.34 6.66 11.37
N GLU A 56 -11.62 6.21 12.38
CA GLU A 56 -11.37 6.98 13.62
C GLU A 56 -10.68 8.32 13.35
N ARG A 57 -9.81 8.37 12.33
CA ARG A 57 -9.07 9.57 11.95
C ARG A 57 -9.79 10.40 10.89
N GLY A 58 -10.99 10.01 10.48
CA GLY A 58 -11.79 10.71 9.46
C GLY A 58 -11.17 10.67 8.06
N LEU A 59 -10.26 9.73 7.81
CA LEU A 59 -9.50 9.65 6.55
C LEU A 59 -10.31 9.05 5.41
N ASP A 60 -11.56 8.63 5.65
CA ASP A 60 -12.52 8.25 4.61
C ASP A 60 -12.90 9.44 3.69
N SER A 61 -12.66 10.67 4.16
CA SER A 61 -12.87 11.89 3.39
C SER A 61 -11.61 12.29 2.63
N VAL A 62 -11.81 12.94 1.47
CA VAL A 62 -10.70 13.48 0.66
C VAL A 62 -9.99 14.64 1.35
N PHE A 63 -10.68 15.40 2.18
CA PHE A 63 -10.14 16.53 2.94
C PHE A 63 -10.96 16.73 4.22
N ASP A 64 -10.53 17.65 5.08
CA ASP A 64 -11.14 17.95 6.39
C ASP A 64 -12.56 18.53 6.38
N GLY A 65 -13.09 18.91 5.22
CA GLY A 65 -14.43 19.48 5.08
C GLY A 65 -14.52 21.00 5.22
N ASP A 66 -13.42 21.70 5.54
CA ASP A 66 -13.39 23.16 5.62
C ASP A 66 -13.02 23.78 4.27
N TRP A 67 -14.03 24.31 3.58
CA TRP A 67 -13.83 25.00 2.30
C TRP A 67 -13.10 26.34 2.43
N ASN A 68 -13.07 26.96 3.61
CA ASN A 68 -12.37 28.23 3.83
C ASN A 68 -10.90 28.02 4.20
N GLY A 69 -10.53 26.82 4.66
CA GLY A 69 -9.16 26.43 4.95
C GLY A 69 -8.28 26.29 3.70
N ALA A 70 -6.96 26.24 3.91
CA ALA A 70 -5.98 26.13 2.83
C ALA A 70 -6.19 24.87 1.99
N ALA A 71 -6.51 23.73 2.60
CA ALA A 71 -6.83 22.49 1.91
C ALA A 71 -8.05 22.64 0.98
N GLY A 72 -9.16 23.17 1.49
CA GLY A 72 -10.37 23.41 0.70
C GLY A 72 -10.15 24.38 -0.45
N GLN A 73 -9.48 25.51 -0.19
CA GLN A 73 -9.15 26.50 -1.22
C GLN A 73 -8.16 25.95 -2.25
N PHE A 74 -7.19 25.16 -1.82
CA PHE A 74 -6.26 24.47 -2.71
C PHE A 74 -7.02 23.49 -3.61
N LEU A 75 -7.91 22.68 -3.04
CA LEU A 75 -8.70 21.70 -3.78
C LEU A 75 -9.58 22.37 -4.87
N LEU A 76 -10.23 23.50 -4.55
CA LEU A 76 -11.01 24.29 -5.52
C LEU A 76 -10.16 24.82 -6.68
N ARG A 77 -8.98 25.39 -6.37
CA ARG A 77 -8.02 25.82 -7.41
C ARG A 77 -7.55 24.63 -8.23
N TRP A 78 -7.30 23.50 -7.58
CA TRP A 78 -6.77 22.30 -8.21
C TRP A 78 -7.75 21.69 -9.21
N TYR A 79 -9.04 21.57 -8.86
CA TYR A 79 -10.08 21.09 -9.78
C TYR A 79 -10.32 22.03 -10.96
N SER A 80 -10.14 23.33 -10.77
CA SER A 80 -10.31 24.32 -11.84
C SER A 80 -9.25 24.22 -12.94
N HIS A 81 -8.06 23.67 -12.64
CA HIS A 81 -6.92 23.63 -13.58
C HIS A 81 -6.90 22.40 -14.50
N SER A 82 -7.50 21.27 -14.10
CA SER A 82 -7.52 20.06 -14.93
C SER A 82 -8.70 19.17 -14.60
N THR A 83 -9.41 18.75 -15.65
CA THR A 83 -10.49 17.76 -15.56
C THR A 83 -9.98 16.31 -15.50
N HIS A 84 -8.66 16.09 -15.53
CA HIS A 84 -8.07 14.76 -15.35
C HIS A 84 -8.15 14.33 -13.88
N HIS A 85 -8.60 13.10 -13.64
CA HIS A 85 -8.81 12.52 -12.31
C HIS A 85 -7.49 12.04 -11.69
N GLU A 86 -6.64 11.37 -12.47
CA GLU A 86 -5.28 11.02 -12.05
C GLU A 86 -4.33 12.19 -12.26
N ARG A 87 -3.51 12.48 -11.24
CA ARG A 87 -2.54 13.58 -11.25
C ARG A 87 -1.25 13.11 -10.58
N LEU A 88 -0.13 13.61 -11.05
CA LEU A 88 1.18 13.28 -10.52
C LEU A 88 1.51 14.19 -9.35
N LEU A 89 2.03 13.61 -8.28
CA LEU A 89 2.50 14.30 -7.10
C LEU A 89 3.98 13.99 -6.92
N PHE A 90 4.79 15.03 -6.78
CA PHE A 90 6.20 14.94 -6.46
C PHE A 90 6.44 15.68 -5.15
N ALA A 91 7.20 15.09 -4.24
CA ALA A 91 7.57 15.73 -2.99
C ALA A 91 9.09 15.64 -2.80
N GLY A 92 9.67 16.71 -2.26
CA GLY A 92 11.10 16.82 -2.00
C GLY A 92 11.42 18.05 -1.15
N PRO A 93 12.71 18.36 -0.94
CA PRO A 93 13.14 19.44 -0.06
C PRO A 93 12.58 20.82 -0.42
N ASP A 94 12.29 21.06 -1.70
CA ASP A 94 11.73 22.33 -2.20
C ASP A 94 10.20 22.40 -2.07
N GLY A 95 9.56 21.36 -1.53
CA GLY A 95 8.13 21.27 -1.28
C GLY A 95 7.42 20.22 -2.15
N ILE A 96 6.13 20.45 -2.38
CA ILE A 96 5.23 19.52 -3.08
C ILE A 96 4.82 20.13 -4.42
N VAL A 97 4.96 19.36 -5.49
CA VAL A 97 4.62 19.77 -6.86
C VAL A 97 3.55 18.84 -7.42
N PHE A 98 2.52 19.44 -7.99
CA PHE A 98 1.43 18.74 -8.64
C PHE A 98 1.52 18.96 -10.14
N ALA A 99 1.46 17.88 -10.90
CA ALA A 99 1.41 17.93 -12.34
C ALA A 99 0.21 17.17 -12.88
N ALA A 100 -0.46 17.75 -13.87
CA ALA A 100 -1.60 17.13 -14.52
C ALA A 100 -1.63 17.54 -16.00
N PRO A 101 -2.17 16.69 -16.89
CA PRO A 101 -2.49 17.11 -18.24
C PRO A 101 -3.54 18.23 -18.22
N PRO A 102 -3.44 19.27 -19.09
CA PRO A 102 -4.42 20.35 -19.15
C PRO A 102 -5.79 19.90 -19.67
N LYS A 103 -5.84 18.75 -20.36
CA LYS A 103 -7.06 18.09 -20.84
C LYS A 103 -7.03 16.62 -20.47
N ARG A 104 -8.20 16.01 -20.27
CA ARG A 104 -8.30 14.57 -20.02
C ARG A 104 -7.67 13.78 -21.18
N VAL A 105 -6.81 12.81 -20.86
CA VAL A 105 -6.15 11.94 -21.84
C VAL A 105 -6.34 10.49 -21.42
N SER A 106 -6.31 9.57 -22.39
CA SER A 106 -6.39 8.13 -22.13
C SER A 106 -5.02 7.47 -22.04
N THR A 107 -3.99 8.03 -22.69
CA THR A 107 -2.62 7.49 -22.72
C THR A 107 -1.58 8.60 -22.68
N GLY A 108 -0.38 8.28 -22.18
CA GLY A 108 0.76 9.21 -22.12
C GLY A 108 0.53 10.41 -21.19
N ARG A 109 -0.12 10.18 -20.03
CA ARG A 109 -0.42 11.21 -19.03
C ARG A 109 0.83 11.91 -18.53
N ASP A 110 1.88 11.14 -18.28
CA ASP A 110 3.21 11.54 -17.84
C ASP A 110 3.86 12.52 -18.82
N LYS A 111 3.84 12.18 -20.11
CA LYS A 111 4.46 13.00 -21.17
C LYS A 111 3.72 14.32 -21.43
N ARG A 112 2.45 14.41 -21.01
CA ARG A 112 1.59 15.58 -21.23
C ARG A 112 1.34 16.36 -19.94
N ALA A 113 1.87 15.89 -18.81
CA ALA A 113 1.70 16.54 -17.53
C ALA A 113 2.43 17.88 -17.52
N GLN A 114 1.75 18.90 -17.01
CA GLN A 114 2.32 20.20 -16.76
C GLN A 114 2.15 20.50 -15.28
N VAL A 115 3.06 21.29 -14.72
CA VAL A 115 2.93 21.72 -13.32
C VAL A 115 1.70 22.62 -13.20
N VAL A 116 0.74 22.21 -12.38
CA VAL A 116 -0.51 22.93 -12.14
C VAL A 116 -0.54 23.59 -10.77
N ALA A 117 0.26 23.11 -9.82
CA ALA A 117 0.40 23.73 -8.51
C ALA A 117 1.75 23.40 -7.89
N ARG A 118 2.23 24.30 -7.02
CA ARG A 118 3.37 24.10 -6.14
C ARG A 118 2.97 24.55 -4.74
N LEU A 119 3.38 23.80 -3.73
CA LEU A 119 3.29 24.13 -2.33
C LEU A 119 4.71 24.15 -1.78
N SER A 120 5.13 25.27 -1.22
CA SER A 120 6.42 25.37 -0.54
C SER A 120 6.39 24.60 0.79
N PRO A 121 7.56 24.22 1.35
CA PRO A 121 7.63 23.53 2.63
C PRO A 121 7.01 24.33 3.80
N GLY A 122 6.95 25.65 3.67
CA GLY A 122 6.31 26.52 4.66
C GLY A 122 4.78 26.61 4.53
N GLU A 123 4.21 26.15 3.41
CA GLU A 123 2.76 26.14 3.18
C GLU A 123 2.15 24.78 3.51
N ALA A 124 2.82 23.69 3.13
CA ALA A 124 2.36 22.34 3.38
C ALA A 124 3.49 21.32 3.45
N THR A 125 3.25 20.25 4.21
CA THR A 125 4.13 19.09 4.35
C THR A 125 3.41 17.82 3.92
N LEU A 126 4.17 16.80 3.55
CA LEU A 126 3.64 15.47 3.23
C LEU A 126 3.83 14.55 4.43
N GLU A 127 2.75 13.95 4.90
CA GLU A 127 2.73 13.11 6.10
C GLU A 127 2.16 11.73 5.79
N ASP A 128 2.80 10.69 6.34
CA ASP A 128 2.15 9.40 6.52
C ASP A 128 1.25 9.50 7.76
N PRO A 129 -0.08 9.40 7.61
CA PRO A 129 -0.99 9.52 8.75
C PRO A 129 -0.72 8.44 9.80
N PHE A 130 -0.30 7.24 9.40
CA PHE A 130 -0.07 6.10 10.27
C PHE A 130 1.37 5.96 10.74
N GLY A 131 2.27 6.85 10.31
CA GLY A 131 3.68 6.77 10.70
C GLY A 131 4.33 5.43 10.33
N GLY A 132 3.87 4.79 9.26
CA GLY A 132 4.35 3.50 8.80
C GLY A 132 3.79 2.28 9.55
N GLU A 133 2.81 2.45 10.45
CA GLU A 133 2.15 1.33 11.13
C GLU A 133 1.48 0.37 10.13
N PHE A 134 0.81 0.92 9.13
CA PHE A 134 0.07 0.16 8.13
C PHE A 134 0.68 0.30 6.74
N ASP A 135 0.57 -0.76 5.94
CA ASP A 135 0.86 -0.70 4.52
C ASP A 135 -0.36 -0.14 3.78
N THR A 136 -0.31 1.15 3.46
CA THR A 136 -1.43 1.86 2.84
C THR A 136 -0.96 2.66 1.63
N GLN A 137 -1.94 3.10 0.84
CA GLN A 137 -1.74 4.08 -0.23
C GLN A 137 -1.97 5.51 0.26
N ILE A 138 -2.41 5.69 1.51
CA ILE A 138 -2.92 6.94 2.04
C ILE A 138 -1.76 7.81 2.53
N LEU A 139 -1.66 9.01 1.97
CA LEU A 139 -0.83 10.09 2.48
C LEU A 139 -1.68 11.34 2.72
N LEU A 140 -1.19 12.21 3.61
CA LEU A 140 -1.80 13.50 3.87
C LEU A 140 -0.87 14.62 3.44
N ILE A 141 -1.42 15.59 2.73
CA ILE A 141 -0.83 16.92 2.63
C ILE A 141 -1.39 17.73 3.79
N ARG A 142 -0.53 18.07 4.74
CA ARG A 142 -0.87 18.90 5.91
C ARG A 142 -0.50 20.33 5.59
N PHE A 143 -1.47 21.23 5.60
CA PHE A 143 -1.24 22.65 5.43
C PHE A 143 -0.88 23.31 6.75
N ARG A 144 -0.21 24.47 6.68
CA ARG A 144 0.24 25.23 7.86
C ARG A 144 -0.89 25.65 8.80
N ASP A 145 -2.09 25.86 8.29
CA ASP A 145 -3.28 26.20 9.09
C ASP A 145 -3.91 24.99 9.79
N GLY A 146 -3.31 23.80 9.66
CA GLY A 146 -3.78 22.55 10.22
C GLY A 146 -4.76 21.78 9.31
N SER A 147 -5.24 22.44 8.25
CA SER A 147 -6.10 21.80 7.26
C SER A 147 -5.36 20.69 6.53
N TRP A 148 -6.08 19.71 6.01
CA TRP A 148 -5.46 18.55 5.37
C TRP A 148 -6.19 18.04 4.14
N LEU A 149 -5.42 17.44 3.24
CA LEU A 149 -5.89 16.81 2.02
C LEU A 149 -5.32 15.39 1.94
N ARG A 150 -6.19 14.40 1.80
CA ARG A 150 -5.81 13.02 1.52
C ARG A 150 -5.45 12.87 0.05
N VAL A 151 -4.35 12.17 -0.19
CA VAL A 151 -3.94 11.71 -1.52
C VAL A 151 -3.62 10.23 -1.45
N ASP A 152 -3.98 9.51 -2.51
CA ASP A 152 -3.70 8.08 -2.63
C ASP A 152 -2.57 7.86 -3.64
N THR A 153 -1.61 7.01 -3.30
CA THR A 153 -0.53 6.59 -4.22
C THR A 153 -0.92 5.33 -4.97
N GLU A 154 -0.36 5.12 -6.17
CA GLU A 154 -0.65 3.93 -6.98
C GLU A 154 -0.22 2.64 -6.26
N GLU A 155 0.91 2.68 -5.57
CA GLU A 155 1.48 1.56 -4.82
C GLU A 155 1.31 1.79 -3.32
N ALA A 156 1.07 0.71 -2.57
CA ALA A 156 1.17 0.74 -1.12
C ALA A 156 2.64 0.93 -0.72
N ARG A 157 2.92 1.79 0.26
CA ARG A 157 4.29 2.12 0.73
C ARG A 157 5.25 2.55 -0.40
N SER A 158 4.78 3.48 -1.23
CA SER A 158 5.56 4.14 -2.28
C SER A 158 6.77 4.94 -1.74
N GLU A 159 7.65 5.42 -2.64
CA GLU A 159 8.78 6.29 -2.27
C GLU A 159 8.34 7.56 -1.51
N LEU A 160 7.11 8.03 -1.76
CA LEU A 160 6.52 9.16 -1.04
C LEU A 160 6.27 8.84 0.45
N HIS A 161 5.90 7.60 0.78
CA HIS A 161 5.81 7.17 2.18
C HIS A 161 7.19 7.19 2.84
N ARG A 162 8.22 6.70 2.15
CA ARG A 162 9.58 6.74 2.70
C ARG A 162 10.08 8.17 2.89
N TYR A 163 9.76 9.07 1.97
CA TYR A 163 10.04 10.49 2.10
C TYR A 163 9.33 11.09 3.33
N ALA A 164 8.01 10.87 3.46
CA ALA A 164 7.22 11.39 4.57
C ALA A 164 7.66 10.86 5.95
N LEU A 165 8.18 9.63 6.03
CA LEU A 165 8.72 9.05 7.26
C LEU A 165 10.09 9.62 7.64
N ARG A 166 10.89 10.08 6.67
CA ARG A 166 12.22 10.67 6.94
C ARG A 166 12.12 12.07 7.54
N ASP A 167 11.15 12.87 7.07
CA ASP A 167 10.99 14.27 7.49
C ASP A 167 10.45 14.41 8.92
N ARG A 168 10.10 13.28 9.56
CA ARG A 168 9.56 13.20 10.93
C ARG A 168 10.60 12.79 11.98
N ALA A 169 11.82 12.44 11.58
CA ALA A 169 12.92 11.99 12.44
C ALA A 169 13.84 13.16 12.82
#